data_AF-A0A238FK10-F1
#
_entry.id   AF-A0A238FK10-F1
#
_cell.length_a   1.000
_cell.length_b   1.000
_cell.length_c   1.000
_cell.angle_alpha   90.00
_cell.angle_beta   90.00
_cell.angle_gamma   90.00
#
_symmetry.space_group_name_H-M   'P 1'
#
loop_
_entity.id
_entity.type
_entity.pdbx_description
1 polymer ?
#
loop_
_entity_poly.entity_id
_entity_poly.type
_entity_poly.pdbx_seq_one_letter_code
_entity_poly.pdbx_strand_id
1 'polypeptide(L)' 'MVQRVTLRTRKSYNTKSNGKRIVKTPGRTFSFAGVTQRLDNRSWRGETWSGLGRMRWIEMEWIA' A
#
# COMPACT_ATOMS: atom_id res chain seq x y z
N MET A 1 -9.39 0.05 -27.50
CA MET A 1 -8.75 1.10 -26.68
C MET A 1 -9.35 1.06 -25.28
N VAL A 2 -8.53 1.08 -24.21
CA VAL A 2 -8.99 1.03 -22.79
C VAL A 2 -8.77 2.41 -22.12
N GLN A 3 -9.52 2.72 -21.07
CA GLN A 3 -9.39 4.01 -20.37
C GLN A 3 -7.97 4.20 -19.80
N ARG A 4 -7.34 5.33 -20.11
CA ARG A 4 -6.07 5.76 -19.51
C ARG A 4 -6.30 6.34 -18.12
N VAL A 5 -5.30 6.23 -17.25
CA VAL A 5 -5.38 6.63 -15.84
C VAL A 5 -4.43 7.77 -15.52
N THR A 6 -4.85 8.70 -14.67
CA THR A 6 -4.06 9.87 -14.23
C THR A 6 -3.78 9.82 -12.72
N LEU A 7 -2.68 10.44 -12.30
CA LEU A 7 -2.28 10.47 -10.90
C LEU A 7 -3.11 11.50 -10.13
N ARG A 8 -3.61 11.11 -8.95
CA ARG A 8 -4.34 11.99 -8.02
C ARG A 8 -3.47 12.57 -6.90
N THR A 9 -2.29 12.00 -6.69
CA THR A 9 -1.32 12.44 -5.67
C THR A 9 -0.23 13.32 -6.28
N ARG A 10 0.29 14.28 -5.50
CA ARG A 10 1.38 15.19 -5.93
C ARG A 10 2.67 14.48 -6.37
N LYS A 11 2.91 13.26 -5.87
CA LYS A 11 4.09 12.46 -6.25
C LYS A 11 3.89 11.86 -7.64
N SER A 12 4.61 12.38 -8.63
CA SER A 12 4.59 11.90 -10.01
C SER A 12 5.45 10.66 -10.23
N TYR A 13 6.61 10.59 -9.57
CA TYR A 13 7.60 9.54 -9.77
C TYR A 13 7.16 8.17 -9.23
N ASN A 14 7.69 7.12 -9.86
CA ASN A 14 7.52 5.73 -9.44
C ASN A 14 8.50 5.37 -8.32
N THR A 15 8.27 5.90 -7.12
CA THR A 15 9.08 5.60 -5.93
C THR A 15 8.47 4.47 -5.12
N LYS A 16 9.29 3.77 -4.31
CA LYS A 16 8.82 2.68 -3.43
C LYS A 16 7.68 3.11 -2.50
N SER A 17 7.60 4.38 -2.10
CA SER A 17 6.55 4.91 -1.22
C SER A 17 5.30 5.39 -1.97
N ASN A 18 5.32 5.36 -3.31
CA ASN A 18 4.23 5.79 -4.18
C ASN A 18 3.68 4.62 -5.00
N GLY A 19 3.46 3.48 -4.33
CA GLY A 19 2.83 2.31 -4.93
C GLY A 19 1.39 2.62 -5.35
N LYS A 20 0.97 2.09 -6.51
CA LYS A 20 -0.35 2.35 -7.08
C LYS A 20 -0.93 1.07 -7.66
N ARG A 21 -2.25 0.90 -7.52
CA ARG A 21 -3.00 -0.20 -8.15
C ARG A 21 -4.16 0.38 -8.95
N ILE A 22 -4.38 -0.17 -10.15
CA ILE A 22 -5.55 0.17 -10.96
C ILE A 22 -6.77 -0.57 -10.39
N VAL A 23 -7.81 0.18 -10.05
CA VAL A 23 -9.06 -0.34 -9.47
C VAL A 23 -10.23 0.05 -10.36
N LYS A 24 -11.16 -0.90 -10.56
CA LYS A 24 -12.46 -0.65 -11.19
C LYS A 24 -13.33 0.10 -10.18
N THR A 25 -13.79 1.28 -10.55
CA THR A 25 -14.70 2.07 -9.72
C THR A 25 -16.16 1.67 -9.99
N PRO A 26 -17.09 1.95 -9.06
CA PRO A 26 -18.53 1.71 -9.29
C PRO A 26 -19.07 2.38 -10.56
N GLY A 27 -18.50 3.53 -10.93
CA GLY A 27 -18.86 4.27 -12.15
C GLY A 27 -18.31 3.67 -13.46
N ARG A 28 -17.91 2.39 -13.47
CA ARG A 28 -17.32 1.68 -14.63
C ARG A 28 -16.05 2.34 -15.20
N THR A 29 -15.34 3.13 -14.39
CA THR A 29 -14.06 3.74 -14.78
C THR A 29 -12.87 3.10 -14.06
N PHE A 30 -11.67 3.29 -14.60
CA PHE A 30 -10.43 2.88 -13.95
C PHE A 30 -9.79 4.07 -13.23
N SER A 31 -9.28 3.83 -12.02
CA SER A 31 -8.55 4.85 -11.26
C SER A 31 -7.37 4.25 -10.50
N PHE A 32 -6.37 5.08 -10.17
CA PHE A 32 -5.29 4.70 -9.28
C PHE A 32 -5.72 4.82 -7.81
N ALA A 33 -5.61 3.71 -7.07
CA ALA A 33 -5.62 3.69 -5.62
C ALA A 33 -4.18 3.62 -5.09
N GLY A 34 -3.91 4.38 -4.01
CA GLY A 34 -2.61 4.34 -3.34
C GLY A 34 -2.39 3.00 -2.64
N VAL A 35 -1.17 2.47 -2.73
CA VAL A 35 -0.75 1.24 -2.08
C VAL A 35 0.38 1.55 -1.11
N THR A 36 0.22 1.10 0.12
CA THR A 36 1.21 1.25 1.18
C THR A 36 2.29 0.18 1.02
N GLN A 37 3.49 0.48 1.50
CA GLN A 37 4.61 -0.46 1.40
C GLN A 37 4.28 -1.75 2.17
N ARG A 38 4.67 -2.88 1.59
CA ARG A 38 4.65 -4.14 2.30
C ARG A 38 5.69 -4.06 3.41
N LEU A 39 5.27 -4.43 4.60
CA LEU A 39 6.18 -4.60 5.73
C LEU A 39 6.79 -5.98 5.67
N ASP A 40 8.08 -6.03 5.95
CA ASP A 40 8.78 -7.28 6.18
C ASP A 40 8.26 -7.95 7.46
N ASN A 41 8.44 -9.26 7.55
CA ASN A 41 8.05 -9.99 8.75
C ASN A 41 8.80 -9.42 9.96
N ARG A 42 8.09 -9.27 11.08
CA ARG A 42 8.76 -9.08 12.38
C ARG A 42 9.51 -10.36 12.70
N SER A 43 10.80 -10.36 12.34
CA SER A 43 11.71 -11.46 12.59
C SER A 43 12.79 -11.02 13.55
N TRP A 44 13.04 -11.82 14.58
CA TRP A 44 14.24 -11.71 15.40
C TRP A 44 15.10 -12.93 15.11
N ARG A 45 16.38 -12.71 14.76
CA ARG A 45 17.32 -13.79 14.37
C ARG A 45 16.79 -14.76 13.30
N GLY A 46 15.96 -14.28 12.38
CA GLY A 46 15.42 -15.10 11.27
C GLY A 46 14.14 -15.86 11.61
N GLU A 47 13.70 -15.89 12.87
CA GLU A 47 12.43 -16.49 13.27
C GLU A 47 11.30 -15.47 13.14
N THR A 48 10.32 -15.75 12.29
CA THR A 48 9.14 -14.91 12.10
C THR A 48 8.15 -15.15 13.22
N TRP A 49 7.75 -14.09 13.92
CA TRP A 49 6.76 -14.22 15.00
C TRP A 49 5.38 -14.47 14.40
N SER A 50 4.91 -15.72 14.43
CA SER A 50 3.54 -16.08 14.06
C SER A 50 2.56 -15.48 15.06
N GLY A 51 1.53 -14.76 14.58
CA GLY A 51 0.47 -14.17 15.42
C GLY A 51 0.57 -12.66 15.60
N LEU A 52 1.71 -12.04 15.28
CA LEU A 52 1.84 -10.59 15.22
C LEU A 52 1.51 -10.07 13.81
N GLY A 53 0.38 -9.39 13.67
CA GLY A 53 -0.03 -8.75 12.40
C GLY A 53 1.06 -7.84 11.84
N ARG A 54 1.15 -7.74 10.51
CA ARG A 54 2.06 -6.83 9.80
C ARG A 54 1.45 -5.42 9.78
N MET A 55 1.68 -4.65 10.85
CA MET A 55 1.19 -3.27 11.00
C MET A 55 2.34 -2.28 10.91
N ARG A 56 2.10 -1.10 10.34
CA ARG A 56 3.11 -0.02 10.32
C ARG A 56 3.31 0.50 11.74
N TRP A 57 4.49 1.03 12.05
CA TRP A 57 4.78 1.61 13.38
C TRP A 57 3.69 2.59 13.84
N ILE A 58 3.25 3.49 12.95
CA ILE A 58 2.15 4.46 13.20
C ILE A 58 0.81 3.78 13.52
N GLU A 59 0.57 2.57 13.01
CA GLU A 59 -0.66 1.81 13.27
C GLU A 59 -0.60 1.06 14.62
N MET A 60 0.60 0.86 15.21
CA MET A 60 0.76 0.23 16.53
C MET A 60 0.56 1.21 17.69
N GLU A 61 0.84 2.50 17.50
CA GLU A 61 0.78 3.52 18.55
C GLU A 61 -0.64 3.74 19.11
N TRP A 62 -1.68 3.28 18.42
CA TRP A 62 -3.08 3.44 18.82
C TRP A 62 -3.69 2.23 19.55
N ILE A 63 -2.91 1.16 19.78
CA ILE A 63 -3.38 -0.10 20.39
C ILE A 63 -2.94 -0.23 21.87
N ALA A 64 -2.24 0.78 22.41
CA ALA A 64 -1.74 0.79 23.79
C ALA A 64 -2.79 1.24 24.82
#